data_AF-A0A3B8RNU5-F1
#
_entry.id   AF-A0A3B8RNU5-F1
#
_cell.length_a   1.000
_cell.length_b   1.000
_cell.length_c   1.000
_cell.angle_alpha   90.00
_cell.angle_beta   90.00
_cell.angle_gamma   90.00
#
_symmetry.space_group_name_H-M   'P 1'
#
loop_
_entity.id
_entity.type
_entity.pdbx_description
1 polymer ?
#
loop_
_entity_poly.entity_id
_entity_poly.type
_entity_poly.pdbx_seq_one_letter_code
_entity_poly.pdbx_strand_id
1 'polypeptide(L)'
;MQRWIKITIGVTFTFLLMLIVSGIIFYNILNSSLPEYEGEISNSEISADVQIYRDSMAIPYIIAKTEEDAAFALGFVHAQDRLFVMDIMRRAGEGRLSEVMGEKSVPFDKMFRTVGLKRIVDRNIKNINAKSLSLLNAYAKGVNLYIHNAEGNYPAEFDVLGYDPEEWQPEHSLIVGRMMAWELNISWWIDFTFSFLVQKFGEEKVLEILPDYPENSKLLLPMEMKNYPPIDKSVVEVDKQFRDFMGMSGTHLGSNNWVVNGKKSSSSLPIIANDTHLHFSAPSRWYAVVIRGGDWNVEGFTIPGTPAVVVGKNKNISWGVTNIMLDD
;
A
#
# COMPACT_ATOMS: atom_id res chain seq x y z
N MET A 1 -17.04 -53.84 -27.06
CA MET A 1 -17.18 -52.78 -26.04
C MET A 1 -18.42 -51.95 -26.35
N GLN A 2 -19.34 -51.79 -25.39
CA GLN A 2 -20.61 -51.06 -25.58
C GLN A 2 -20.34 -49.58 -25.88
N ARG A 3 -21.22 -48.93 -26.65
CA ARG A 3 -21.04 -47.55 -27.14
C ARG A 3 -20.81 -46.54 -26.00
N TRP A 4 -21.51 -46.69 -24.88
CA TRP A 4 -21.35 -45.81 -23.72
C TRP A 4 -19.96 -45.93 -23.09
N ILE A 5 -19.36 -47.13 -23.02
CA ILE A 5 -18.01 -47.34 -22.49
C ILE A 5 -16.97 -46.60 -23.34
N LYS A 6 -17.10 -46.63 -24.67
CA LYS A 6 -16.22 -45.88 -25.58
C LYS A 6 -16.32 -44.36 -25.37
N ILE A 7 -17.54 -43.86 -25.18
CA ILE A 7 -17.79 -42.43 -24.92
C ILE A 7 -17.20 -42.04 -23.56
N THR A 8 -17.46 -42.81 -22.50
CA THR A 8 -16.92 -42.54 -21.17
C THR A 8 -15.40 -42.52 -21.19
N ILE A 9 -14.74 -43.51 -21.79
CA ILE A 9 -13.27 -43.53 -21.91
C ILE A 9 -12.75 -42.31 -22.67
N GLY A 10 -13.37 -41.96 -23.80
CA GLY A 10 -12.97 -40.78 -24.59
C GLY A 10 -13.10 -39.48 -23.80
N VAL A 11 -14.23 -39.27 -23.12
CA VAL A 11 -14.47 -38.07 -22.29
C VAL A 11 -13.50 -38.03 -21.11
N THR A 12 -13.32 -39.13 -20.39
CA THR A 12 -12.38 -39.21 -19.27
C THR A 12 -10.95 -38.95 -19.72
N PHE A 13 -10.52 -39.52 -20.85
CA PHE A 13 -9.19 -39.27 -21.40
C PHE A 13 -9.00 -37.80 -21.80
N THR A 14 -9.96 -37.20 -22.50
CA THR A 14 -9.90 -35.78 -22.84
C THR A 14 -9.83 -34.90 -21.61
N PHE A 15 -10.66 -35.18 -20.59
CA PHE A 15 -10.66 -34.41 -19.34
C PHE A 15 -9.32 -34.56 -18.58
N LEU A 16 -8.77 -35.77 -18.49
CA LEU A 16 -7.46 -36.00 -17.90
C LEU A 16 -6.36 -35.28 -18.68
N LEU A 17 -6.40 -35.32 -20.01
CA LEU A 17 -5.43 -34.61 -20.85
C LEU A 17 -5.51 -33.10 -20.64
N MET A 18 -6.72 -32.53 -20.61
CA MET A 18 -6.93 -31.11 -20.32
C MET A 18 -6.40 -30.74 -18.94
N LEU A 19 -6.68 -31.54 -17.91
CA LEU A 19 -6.14 -31.31 -16.57
C LEU A 19 -4.62 -31.36 -16.53
N ILE A 20 -3.99 -32.32 -17.21
CA ILE A 20 -2.52 -32.44 -17.27
C ILE A 20 -1.94 -31.22 -17.96
N VAL A 21 -2.47 -30.82 -19.12
CA VAL A 21 -2.00 -29.66 -19.87
C VAL A 21 -2.17 -28.37 -19.07
N SER A 22 -3.36 -28.15 -18.49
CA SER A 22 -3.62 -27.00 -17.62
C SER A 22 -2.70 -26.98 -16.40
N GLY A 23 -2.43 -28.15 -15.80
CA GLY A 23 -1.49 -28.27 -14.68
C GLY A 23 -0.06 -27.90 -15.06
N ILE A 24 0.41 -28.33 -16.24
CA ILE A 24 1.74 -27.96 -16.75
C ILE A 24 1.83 -26.45 -17.02
N ILE A 25 0.82 -25.87 -17.68
CA ILE A 25 0.78 -24.42 -17.95
C ILE A 25 0.80 -23.64 -16.63
N PHE A 26 -0.06 -24.01 -15.69
CA PHE A 26 -0.15 -23.36 -14.38
C PHE A 26 1.16 -23.46 -13.58
N TYR A 27 1.79 -24.65 -13.57
CA TYR A 27 3.09 -24.85 -12.92
C TYR A 27 4.19 -23.98 -13.54
N ASN A 28 4.22 -23.88 -14.87
CA ASN A 28 5.20 -23.05 -15.57
C ASN A 28 5.00 -21.56 -15.26
N ILE A 29 3.76 -21.06 -15.31
CA ILE A 29 3.43 -19.67 -14.96
C ILE A 29 3.89 -19.35 -13.53
N LEU A 30 3.56 -20.22 -12.57
CA LEU A 30 3.96 -20.00 -11.18
C LEU A 30 5.47 -19.97 -11.00
N ASN A 31 6.20 -20.91 -11.62
CA ASN A 31 7.66 -20.95 -11.48
C ASN A 31 8.36 -19.80 -12.18
N SER A 32 7.90 -19.39 -13.38
CA SER A 32 8.49 -18.25 -14.08
C SER A 32 8.22 -16.93 -13.37
N SER A 33 7.14 -16.86 -12.58
CA SER A 33 6.79 -15.68 -11.78
C SER A 33 7.59 -15.54 -10.47
N LEU A 34 8.42 -16.55 -10.12
CA LEU A 34 9.21 -16.49 -8.89
C LEU A 34 10.38 -15.50 -9.06
N PRO A 35 10.61 -14.60 -8.09
CA PRO A 35 11.72 -13.67 -8.15
C PRO A 35 13.07 -14.38 -8.03
N GLU A 36 14.04 -13.95 -8.84
CA GLU A 36 15.43 -14.39 -8.73
C GLU A 36 16.16 -13.56 -7.67
N TYR A 37 16.55 -14.20 -6.56
CA TYR A 37 17.21 -13.53 -5.43
C TYR A 37 18.74 -13.59 -5.47
N GLU A 38 19.31 -14.41 -6.34
CA GLU A 38 20.75 -14.60 -6.47
C GLU A 38 21.19 -14.13 -7.85
N GLY A 39 22.26 -13.33 -7.92
CA GLY A 39 22.80 -12.87 -9.19
C GLY A 39 23.45 -11.50 -9.08
N GLU A 40 23.98 -11.05 -10.22
CA GLU A 40 24.56 -9.72 -10.38
C GLU A 40 23.85 -9.02 -11.54
N ILE A 41 23.40 -7.79 -11.29
CA ILE A 41 22.70 -6.97 -12.28
C ILE A 41 23.52 -5.71 -12.52
N SER A 42 24.06 -5.58 -13.73
CA SER A 42 24.74 -4.36 -14.16
C SER A 42 23.73 -3.33 -14.65
N ASN A 43 23.80 -2.09 -14.14
CA ASN A 43 22.97 -0.99 -14.58
C ASN A 43 23.73 0.34 -14.44
N SER A 44 23.29 1.38 -15.16
CA SER A 44 23.89 2.72 -15.12
C SER A 44 23.19 3.70 -14.17
N GLU A 45 22.17 3.26 -13.44
CA GLU A 45 21.34 4.10 -12.59
C GLU A 45 21.91 4.29 -11.18
N ILE A 46 22.74 3.34 -10.73
CA ILE A 46 23.46 3.41 -9.45
C ILE A 46 24.82 4.08 -9.61
N SER A 47 25.24 4.82 -8.59
CA SER A 47 26.52 5.53 -8.56
C SER A 47 27.70 4.67 -8.11
N ALA A 48 27.41 3.57 -7.42
CA ALA A 48 28.36 2.59 -6.91
C ALA A 48 27.65 1.25 -6.66
N ASP A 49 28.44 0.20 -6.43
CA ASP A 49 27.92 -1.14 -6.16
C ASP A 49 26.96 -1.16 -4.97
N VAL A 50 25.84 -1.85 -5.17
CA VAL A 50 24.83 -2.15 -4.14
C VAL A 50 24.85 -3.65 -3.88
N GLN A 51 24.87 -4.04 -2.61
CA GLN A 51 24.74 -5.43 -2.20
C GLN A 51 23.42 -5.64 -1.46
N ILE A 52 22.69 -6.68 -1.84
CA ILE A 52 21.42 -7.04 -1.22
C ILE A 52 21.56 -8.48 -0.71
N TYR A 53 21.54 -8.64 0.61
CA TYR A 53 21.49 -9.95 1.25
C TYR A 53 20.08 -10.21 1.74
N ARG A 54 19.68 -11.47 1.85
CA ARG A 54 18.42 -11.84 2.51
C ARG A 54 18.71 -12.88 3.58
N ASP A 55 18.04 -12.75 4.72
CA ASP A 55 18.11 -13.76 5.78
C ASP A 55 17.17 -14.94 5.50
N SER A 56 17.07 -15.89 6.45
CA SER A 56 16.20 -17.06 6.32
C SER A 56 14.70 -16.75 6.31
N MET A 57 14.29 -15.53 6.67
CA MET A 57 12.93 -15.02 6.57
C MET A 57 12.73 -14.13 5.33
N ALA A 58 13.71 -14.12 4.42
CA ALA A 58 13.76 -13.29 3.24
C ALA A 58 13.79 -11.78 3.51
N ILE A 59 14.18 -11.33 4.73
CA ILE A 59 14.30 -9.90 5.04
C ILE A 59 15.53 -9.33 4.31
N PRO A 60 15.38 -8.34 3.41
CA PRO A 60 16.51 -7.75 2.73
C PRO A 60 17.37 -6.88 3.65
N TYR A 61 18.67 -7.05 3.50
CA TYR A 61 19.73 -6.21 4.03
C TYR A 61 20.42 -5.52 2.86
N ILE A 62 20.18 -4.21 2.72
CA ILE A 62 20.70 -3.38 1.64
C ILE A 62 21.96 -2.68 2.13
N ILE A 63 23.06 -2.84 1.39
CA ILE A 63 24.31 -2.08 1.53
C ILE A 63 24.50 -1.25 0.27
N ALA A 64 24.62 0.05 0.42
CA ALA A 64 24.84 0.98 -0.67
C ALA A 64 25.81 2.09 -0.24
N LYS A 65 26.37 2.83 -1.21
CA LYS A 65 27.28 3.94 -0.91
C LYS A 65 26.55 5.23 -0.57
N THR A 66 25.45 5.52 -1.25
CA THR A 66 24.66 6.75 -1.11
C THR A 66 23.23 6.44 -0.67
N GLU A 67 22.49 7.46 -0.22
CA GLU A 67 21.06 7.32 0.11
C GLU A 67 20.21 7.09 -1.16
N GLU A 68 20.61 7.69 -2.29
CA GLU A 68 20.00 7.47 -3.59
C GLU A 68 20.14 6.02 -4.05
N ASP A 69 21.35 5.45 -3.97
CA ASP A 69 21.58 4.03 -4.29
C ASP A 69 20.80 3.11 -3.35
N ALA A 70 20.67 3.48 -2.07
CA ALA A 70 19.86 2.74 -1.10
C ALA A 70 18.36 2.81 -1.41
N ALA A 71 17.84 3.98 -1.80
CA ALA A 71 16.46 4.16 -2.21
C ALA A 71 16.15 3.41 -3.52
N PHE A 72 17.08 3.41 -4.46
CA PHE A 72 17.03 2.60 -5.67
C PHE A 72 16.91 1.11 -5.35
N ALA A 73 17.82 0.61 -4.51
CA ALA A 73 17.81 -0.79 -4.07
C ALA A 73 16.50 -1.16 -3.35
N LEU A 74 15.97 -0.25 -2.52
CA LEU A 74 14.69 -0.45 -1.84
C LEU A 74 13.53 -0.55 -2.83
N GLY A 75 13.52 0.29 -3.87
CA GLY A 75 12.55 0.21 -4.96
C GLY A 75 12.60 -1.13 -5.70
N PHE A 76 13.82 -1.58 -6.03
CA PHE A 76 14.04 -2.87 -6.66
C PHE A 76 13.50 -4.03 -5.83
N VAL A 77 13.85 -4.14 -4.54
CA VAL A 77 13.38 -5.25 -3.69
C VAL A 77 11.89 -5.20 -3.40
N HIS A 78 11.30 -4.00 -3.28
CA HIS A 78 9.86 -3.87 -3.17
C HIS A 78 9.14 -4.35 -4.43
N ALA A 79 9.64 -4.00 -5.62
CA ALA A 79 9.08 -4.50 -6.87
C ALA A 79 9.23 -6.02 -6.98
N GLN A 80 10.42 -6.52 -6.70
CA GLN A 80 10.73 -7.95 -6.69
C GLN A 80 9.74 -8.78 -5.86
N ASP A 81 9.35 -8.29 -4.69
CA ASP A 81 8.47 -9.04 -3.80
C ASP A 81 6.98 -8.64 -3.90
N ARG A 82 6.66 -7.41 -4.31
CA ARG A 82 5.34 -6.77 -4.10
C ARG A 82 4.81 -5.97 -5.30
N LEU A 83 5.37 -6.13 -6.50
CA LEU A 83 5.00 -5.33 -7.68
C LEU A 83 3.50 -5.27 -7.94
N PHE A 84 2.79 -6.41 -7.91
CA PHE A 84 1.35 -6.43 -8.17
C PHE A 84 0.55 -5.59 -7.17
N VAL A 85 0.84 -5.74 -5.87
CA VAL A 85 0.17 -4.96 -4.81
C VAL A 85 0.46 -3.47 -4.95
N MET A 86 1.71 -3.13 -5.31
CA MET A 86 2.10 -1.75 -5.59
C MET A 86 1.30 -1.17 -6.78
N ASP A 87 1.16 -1.94 -7.87
CA ASP A 87 0.43 -1.54 -9.07
C ASP A 87 -1.06 -1.30 -8.79
N ILE A 88 -1.72 -2.24 -8.11
CA ILE A 88 -3.13 -2.13 -7.75
C ILE A 88 -3.39 -0.93 -6.83
N MET A 89 -2.50 -0.65 -5.87
CA MET A 89 -2.66 0.49 -4.97
C MET A 89 -2.50 1.84 -5.69
N ARG A 90 -1.51 1.98 -6.58
CA ARG A 90 -1.38 3.22 -7.37
C ARG A 90 -2.59 3.43 -8.27
N ARG A 91 -3.08 2.38 -8.96
CA ARG A 91 -4.22 2.45 -9.87
C ARG A 91 -5.50 2.85 -9.14
N ALA A 92 -5.74 2.29 -7.96
CA ALA A 92 -6.86 2.69 -7.12
C ALA A 92 -6.81 4.19 -6.78
N GLY A 93 -5.66 4.69 -6.28
CA GLY A 93 -5.49 6.10 -5.93
C GLY A 93 -5.51 7.06 -7.13
N GLU A 94 -5.15 6.59 -8.33
CA GLU A 94 -5.30 7.34 -9.58
C GLU A 94 -6.73 7.35 -10.13
N GLY A 95 -7.59 6.45 -9.64
CA GLY A 95 -8.89 6.16 -10.23
C GLY A 95 -8.76 5.56 -11.63
N ARG A 96 -7.91 4.53 -11.75
CA ARG A 96 -7.62 3.75 -12.97
C ARG A 96 -7.70 2.24 -12.71
N LEU A 97 -8.35 1.82 -11.63
CA LEU A 97 -8.47 0.42 -11.27
C LEU A 97 -9.30 -0.36 -12.30
N SER A 98 -10.28 0.29 -12.94
CA SER A 98 -11.12 -0.34 -13.97
C SER A 98 -10.40 -0.71 -15.25
N GLU A 99 -9.21 -0.18 -15.49
CA GLU A 99 -8.37 -0.59 -16.61
C GLU A 99 -7.93 -2.06 -16.49
N VAL A 100 -7.82 -2.60 -15.27
CA VAL A 100 -7.31 -3.95 -15.01
C VAL A 100 -8.30 -4.84 -14.23
N MET A 101 -9.20 -4.25 -13.45
CA MET A 101 -10.25 -4.96 -12.69
C MET A 101 -11.63 -4.91 -13.36
N GLY A 102 -11.73 -4.25 -14.52
CA GLY A 102 -12.94 -4.18 -15.33
C GLY A 102 -14.06 -3.32 -14.75
N GLU A 103 -15.24 -3.42 -15.38
CA GLU A 103 -16.38 -2.52 -15.19
C GLU A 103 -16.85 -2.40 -13.73
N LYS A 104 -16.76 -3.48 -12.95
CA LYS A 104 -17.18 -3.50 -11.53
C LYS A 104 -16.44 -2.48 -10.66
N SER A 105 -15.24 -2.06 -11.06
CA SER A 105 -14.42 -1.10 -10.32
C SER A 105 -14.55 0.35 -10.80
N VAL A 106 -15.34 0.60 -11.86
CA VAL A 106 -15.61 1.97 -12.36
C VAL A 106 -16.18 2.92 -11.29
N PRO A 107 -17.08 2.49 -10.38
CA PRO A 107 -17.51 3.35 -9.28
C PRO A 107 -16.36 3.83 -8.39
N PHE A 108 -15.36 2.97 -8.13
CA PHE A 108 -14.18 3.31 -7.32
C PHE A 108 -13.32 4.37 -8.02
N ASP A 109 -13.13 4.22 -9.33
CA ASP A 109 -12.39 5.19 -10.13
C ASP A 109 -13.05 6.57 -10.12
N LYS A 110 -14.38 6.61 -10.23
CA LYS A 110 -15.15 7.86 -10.12
C LYS A 110 -14.98 8.49 -8.74
N MET A 111 -15.01 7.68 -7.67
CA MET A 111 -14.80 8.18 -6.31
C MET A 111 -13.42 8.83 -6.16
N PHE A 112 -12.33 8.13 -6.49
CA PHE A 112 -10.98 8.67 -6.31
C PHE A 112 -10.64 9.82 -7.26
N ARG A 113 -11.23 9.86 -8.46
CA ARG A 113 -11.14 11.04 -9.35
C ARG A 113 -11.88 12.25 -8.79
N THR A 114 -13.03 12.05 -8.14
CA THR A 114 -13.80 13.10 -7.47
C THR A 114 -13.05 13.64 -6.25
N VAL A 115 -12.55 12.76 -5.38
CA VAL A 115 -11.68 13.13 -4.25
C VAL A 115 -10.42 13.86 -4.75
N GLY A 116 -9.88 13.40 -5.88
CA GLY A 116 -8.81 14.07 -6.61
C GLY A 116 -7.42 13.82 -6.04
N LEU A 117 -7.15 12.60 -5.54
CA LEU A 117 -5.85 12.24 -4.97
C LEU A 117 -4.71 12.48 -5.96
N LYS A 118 -4.83 12.01 -7.20
CA LYS A 118 -3.84 12.25 -8.27
C LYS A 118 -3.59 13.75 -8.49
N ARG A 119 -4.65 14.54 -8.60
CA ARG A 119 -4.56 16.01 -8.77
C ARG A 119 -3.84 16.68 -7.60
N ILE A 120 -4.02 16.18 -6.37
CA ILE A 120 -3.34 16.68 -5.19
C ILE A 120 -1.85 16.31 -5.22
N VAL A 121 -1.53 15.06 -5.58
CA VAL A 121 -0.14 14.59 -5.70
C VAL A 121 0.62 15.39 -6.77
N ASP A 122 0.03 15.59 -7.95
CA ASP A 122 0.64 16.36 -9.06
C ASP A 122 0.93 17.81 -8.69
N ARG A 123 0.14 18.39 -7.78
CA ARG A 123 0.40 19.72 -7.24
C ARG A 123 1.50 19.68 -6.19
N ASN A 124 1.46 18.71 -5.29
CA ASN A 124 2.36 18.65 -4.15
C ASN A 124 3.79 18.30 -4.55
N ILE A 125 3.98 17.43 -5.55
CA ILE A 125 5.31 17.01 -5.98
C ILE A 125 6.15 18.19 -6.50
N LYS A 126 5.51 19.23 -7.06
CA LYS A 126 6.18 20.46 -7.51
C LYS A 126 6.77 21.29 -6.37
N ASN A 127 6.32 21.08 -5.14
CA ASN A 127 6.74 21.81 -3.94
C ASN A 127 7.55 20.95 -2.97
N ILE A 128 7.91 19.72 -3.36
CA ILE A 128 8.71 18.85 -2.50
C ILE A 128 10.17 19.32 -2.50
N ASN A 129 10.87 19.14 -1.38
CA ASN A 129 12.28 19.50 -1.32
C ASN A 129 13.13 18.60 -2.24
N ALA A 130 14.26 19.14 -2.71
CA ALA A 130 15.12 18.48 -3.70
C ALA A 130 15.62 17.09 -3.26
N LYS A 131 15.91 16.89 -1.96
CA LYS A 131 16.38 15.61 -1.44
C LYS A 131 15.29 14.55 -1.45
N SER A 132 14.08 14.89 -1.02
CA SER A 132 12.95 13.95 -1.10
C SER A 132 12.61 13.62 -2.56
N LEU A 133 12.71 14.59 -3.47
CA LEU A 133 12.53 14.33 -4.90
C LEU A 133 13.62 13.41 -5.46
N SER A 134 14.89 13.59 -5.08
CA SER A 134 15.97 12.70 -5.54
C SER A 134 15.76 11.26 -5.09
N LEU A 135 15.35 11.05 -3.84
CA LEU A 135 15.05 9.73 -3.30
C LEU A 135 13.84 9.06 -3.96
N LEU A 136 12.76 9.81 -4.22
CA LEU A 136 11.59 9.29 -4.95
C LEU A 136 11.94 8.88 -6.38
N ASN A 137 12.77 9.67 -7.07
CA ASN A 137 13.26 9.33 -8.40
C ASN A 137 14.15 8.09 -8.39
N ALA A 138 15.11 8.00 -7.46
CA ALA A 138 15.98 6.84 -7.34
C ALA A 138 15.18 5.57 -7.05
N TYR A 139 14.21 5.64 -6.14
CA TYR A 139 13.29 4.54 -5.86
C TYR A 139 12.50 4.11 -7.09
N ALA A 140 11.91 5.05 -7.83
CA ALA A 140 11.17 4.77 -9.05
C ALA A 140 12.04 4.05 -10.09
N LYS A 141 13.28 4.50 -10.28
CA LYS A 141 14.25 3.85 -11.16
C LYS A 141 14.56 2.42 -10.73
N GLY A 142 14.65 2.15 -9.44
CA GLY A 142 14.85 0.79 -8.92
C GLY A 142 13.67 -0.13 -9.21
N VAL A 143 12.44 0.36 -9.04
CA VAL A 143 11.22 -0.37 -9.44
C VAL A 143 11.24 -0.65 -10.94
N ASN A 144 11.60 0.34 -11.75
CA ASN A 144 11.61 0.23 -13.20
C ASN A 144 12.69 -0.71 -13.71
N LEU A 145 13.87 -0.76 -13.06
CA LEU A 145 14.89 -1.76 -13.38
C LEU A 145 14.34 -3.18 -13.23
N TYR A 146 13.58 -3.46 -12.16
CA TYR A 146 12.94 -4.76 -11.99
C TYR A 146 11.91 -5.04 -13.10
N ILE A 147 11.04 -4.07 -13.41
CA ILE A 147 10.05 -4.20 -14.49
C ILE A 147 10.73 -4.49 -15.83
N HIS A 148 11.80 -3.76 -16.17
CA HIS A 148 12.50 -3.93 -17.44
C HIS A 148 13.24 -5.27 -17.52
N ASN A 149 13.86 -5.72 -16.42
CA ASN A 149 14.58 -6.99 -16.39
C ASN A 149 13.67 -8.23 -16.38
N ALA A 150 12.42 -8.09 -15.96
CA ALA A 150 11.47 -9.21 -15.97
C ALA A 150 11.14 -9.69 -17.39
N GLU A 151 11.28 -8.82 -18.41
CA GLU A 151 11.04 -9.15 -19.83
C GLU A 151 9.70 -9.87 -20.09
N GLY A 152 8.64 -9.48 -19.37
CA GLY A 152 7.32 -10.11 -19.46
C GLY A 152 7.09 -11.23 -18.44
N ASN A 153 8.10 -11.68 -17.70
CA ASN A 153 7.98 -12.66 -16.62
C ASN A 153 7.61 -11.95 -15.30
N TYR A 154 6.42 -11.36 -15.27
CA TYR A 154 5.90 -10.65 -14.10
C TYR A 154 5.27 -11.62 -13.09
N PRO A 155 4.91 -11.16 -11.88
CA PRO A 155 4.06 -11.92 -10.98
C PRO A 155 2.81 -12.46 -11.68
N ALA A 156 2.41 -13.70 -11.36
CA ALA A 156 1.37 -14.42 -12.08
C ALA A 156 0.02 -13.68 -12.18
N GLU A 157 -0.27 -12.76 -11.25
CA GLU A 157 -1.46 -11.93 -11.28
C GLU A 157 -1.57 -11.07 -12.55
N PHE A 158 -0.44 -10.60 -13.09
CA PHE A 158 -0.39 -9.84 -14.35
C PHE A 158 -0.82 -10.70 -15.55
N ASP A 159 -0.30 -11.93 -15.66
CA ASP A 159 -0.68 -12.89 -16.70
C ASP A 159 -2.15 -13.28 -16.61
N VAL A 160 -2.66 -13.51 -15.39
CA VAL A 160 -4.06 -13.88 -15.15
C VAL A 160 -5.01 -12.75 -15.56
N LEU A 161 -4.62 -11.49 -15.32
CA LEU A 161 -5.41 -10.32 -15.69
C LEU A 161 -5.13 -9.83 -17.12
N GLY A 162 -4.10 -10.37 -17.78
CA GLY A 162 -3.77 -10.09 -19.17
C GLY A 162 -3.23 -8.68 -19.42
N TYR A 163 -2.38 -8.17 -18.52
CA TYR A 163 -1.77 -6.85 -18.68
C TYR A 163 -0.35 -6.79 -18.10
N ASP A 164 0.46 -5.88 -18.63
CA ASP A 164 1.80 -5.60 -18.14
C ASP A 164 1.82 -4.38 -17.20
N PRO A 165 2.68 -4.38 -16.16
CA PRO A 165 2.86 -3.22 -15.28
C PRO A 165 3.43 -2.02 -16.06
N GLU A 166 2.95 -0.82 -15.75
CA GLU A 166 3.55 0.42 -16.28
C GLU A 166 4.74 0.83 -15.40
N GLU A 167 5.63 1.66 -15.97
CA GLU A 167 6.72 2.24 -15.21
C GLU A 167 6.24 3.02 -13.98
N TRP A 168 6.90 2.78 -12.86
CA TRP A 168 6.74 3.53 -11.64
C TRP A 168 7.28 4.95 -11.80
N GLN A 169 6.48 5.92 -11.38
CA GLN A 169 6.83 7.33 -11.34
C GLN A 169 6.91 7.79 -9.87
N PRO A 170 7.71 8.83 -9.55
CA PRO A 170 7.81 9.40 -8.20
C PRO A 170 6.45 9.69 -7.53
N GLU A 171 5.47 10.13 -8.33
CA GLU A 171 4.11 10.43 -7.90
C GLU A 171 3.40 9.20 -7.33
N HIS A 172 3.64 8.01 -7.88
CA HIS A 172 2.98 6.79 -7.41
C HIS A 172 3.32 6.49 -5.94
N SER A 173 4.53 6.80 -5.50
CA SER A 173 4.93 6.67 -4.09
C SER A 173 4.16 7.62 -3.17
N LEU A 174 3.86 8.84 -3.64
CA LEU A 174 3.01 9.77 -2.91
C LEU A 174 1.54 9.31 -2.89
N ILE A 175 1.07 8.67 -3.98
CA ILE A 175 -0.26 8.06 -4.04
C ILE A 175 -0.39 6.92 -3.03
N VAL A 176 0.59 6.00 -2.96
CA VAL A 176 0.58 4.92 -1.96
C VAL A 176 0.49 5.48 -0.53
N GLY A 177 1.28 6.51 -0.22
CA GLY A 177 1.18 7.19 1.08
C GLY A 177 -0.21 7.82 1.34
N ARG A 178 -0.86 8.37 0.31
CA ARG A 178 -2.23 8.90 0.41
C ARG A 178 -3.28 7.81 0.54
N MET A 179 -3.09 6.66 -0.09
CA MET A 179 -3.97 5.50 0.05
C MET A 179 -3.89 4.92 1.45
N MET A 180 -2.70 4.89 2.07
CA MET A 180 -2.55 4.55 3.49
C MET A 180 -3.34 5.51 4.39
N ALA A 181 -3.26 6.81 4.11
CA ALA A 181 -4.05 7.81 4.85
C ALA A 181 -5.57 7.63 4.64
N TRP A 182 -6.01 7.29 3.43
CA TRP A 182 -7.41 6.97 3.13
C TRP A 182 -7.90 5.73 3.88
N GLU A 183 -7.09 4.67 3.92
CA GLU A 183 -7.40 3.44 4.65
C GLU A 183 -7.59 3.72 6.14
N LEU A 184 -6.75 4.58 6.73
CA LEU A 184 -6.76 4.91 8.16
C LEU A 184 -7.76 5.99 8.60
N ASN A 185 -8.34 6.75 7.67
CA ASN A 185 -9.28 7.84 7.98
C ASN A 185 -10.66 7.30 8.38
N ILE A 186 -11.22 7.84 9.48
CA ILE A 186 -12.60 7.57 9.91
C ILE A 186 -13.50 8.80 9.92
N SER A 187 -12.98 10.04 9.92
CA SER A 187 -13.82 11.26 10.03
C SER A 187 -14.91 11.29 8.98
N TRP A 188 -14.60 10.89 7.75
CA TRP A 188 -15.56 11.01 6.67
C TRP A 188 -16.82 10.19 6.95
N TRP A 189 -16.69 9.02 7.57
CA TRP A 189 -17.85 8.23 7.99
C TRP A 189 -18.65 8.91 9.09
N ILE A 190 -17.96 9.55 10.04
CA ILE A 190 -18.58 10.28 11.16
C ILE A 190 -19.32 11.50 10.63
N ASP A 191 -18.69 12.32 9.80
CA ASP A 191 -19.25 13.52 9.18
C ASP A 191 -20.49 13.19 8.34
N PHE A 192 -20.41 12.15 7.49
CA PHE A 192 -21.56 11.71 6.72
C PHE A 192 -22.68 11.19 7.63
N THR A 193 -22.34 10.40 8.65
CA THR A 193 -23.33 9.85 9.58
C THR A 193 -24.07 10.96 10.34
N PHE A 194 -23.34 11.92 10.91
CA PHE A 194 -23.94 13.04 11.64
C PHE A 194 -24.76 13.94 10.71
N SER A 195 -24.26 14.21 9.50
CA SER A 195 -25.02 14.95 8.50
C SER A 195 -26.33 14.25 8.12
N PHE A 196 -26.33 12.92 7.97
CA PHE A 196 -27.56 12.15 7.72
C PHE A 196 -28.53 12.18 8.91
N LEU A 197 -28.01 12.13 10.13
CA LEU A 197 -28.85 12.24 11.33
C LEU A 197 -29.49 13.63 11.39
N VAL A 198 -28.73 14.70 11.15
CA VAL A 198 -29.23 16.09 11.16
C VAL A 198 -30.29 16.28 10.07
N GLN A 199 -30.05 15.79 8.85
CA GLN A 199 -31.03 15.87 7.76
C GLN A 199 -32.32 15.09 8.05
N LYS A 200 -32.24 13.98 8.79
CA LYS A 200 -33.40 13.12 9.08
C LYS A 200 -34.20 13.57 10.31
N PHE A 201 -33.52 14.05 11.35
CA PHE A 201 -34.13 14.31 12.66
C PHE A 201 -34.13 15.78 13.06
N GLY A 202 -33.34 16.63 12.38
CA GLY A 202 -33.08 18.00 12.78
C GLY A 202 -31.91 18.10 13.78
N GLU A 203 -31.21 19.22 13.76
CA GLU A 203 -30.01 19.47 14.58
C GLU A 203 -30.28 19.29 16.09
N GLU A 204 -31.35 19.89 16.61
CA GLU A 204 -31.73 19.83 18.02
C GLU A 204 -31.78 18.39 18.57
N LYS A 205 -32.45 17.48 17.86
CA LYS A 205 -32.58 16.07 18.26
C LYS A 205 -31.29 15.28 18.16
N VAL A 206 -30.40 15.66 17.24
CA VAL A 206 -29.11 14.98 17.08
C VAL A 206 -28.15 15.40 18.20
N LEU A 207 -28.16 16.68 18.56
CA LEU A 207 -27.36 17.17 19.69
C LEU A 207 -27.76 16.51 21.02
N GLU A 208 -29.01 16.05 21.19
CA GLU A 208 -29.42 15.27 22.37
C GLU A 208 -28.68 13.93 22.54
N ILE A 209 -28.12 13.36 21.46
CA ILE A 209 -27.47 12.03 21.48
C ILE A 209 -25.96 12.07 21.19
N LEU A 210 -25.42 13.24 20.86
CA LEU A 210 -23.98 13.42 20.65
C LEU A 210 -23.29 13.87 21.94
N PRO A 211 -22.00 13.53 22.13
CA PRO A 211 -21.24 14.06 23.25
C PRO A 211 -21.12 15.58 23.14
N ASP A 212 -21.21 16.28 24.26
CA ASP A 212 -20.98 17.73 24.30
C ASP A 212 -19.56 18.07 23.80
N TYR A 213 -19.48 19.08 22.94
CA TYR A 213 -18.21 19.65 22.52
C TYR A 213 -17.76 20.70 23.54
N PRO A 214 -16.51 20.68 24.04
CA PRO A 214 -16.08 21.66 25.04
C PRO A 214 -16.27 23.10 24.55
N GLU A 215 -16.81 23.98 25.40
CA GLU A 215 -17.07 25.39 25.04
C GLU A 215 -15.80 26.14 24.59
N ASN A 216 -14.62 25.68 25.03
CA ASN A 216 -13.33 26.31 24.73
C ASN A 216 -12.55 25.66 23.57
N SER A 217 -13.12 24.66 22.88
CA SER A 217 -12.42 24.06 21.75
C SER A 217 -12.43 24.96 20.53
N LYS A 218 -11.27 25.11 19.90
CA LYS A 218 -11.16 25.80 18.61
C LYS A 218 -11.82 24.95 17.53
N LEU A 219 -12.81 25.51 16.85
CA LEU A 219 -13.32 24.93 15.61
C LEU A 219 -12.35 25.27 14.47
N LEU A 220 -11.97 24.26 13.68
CA LEU A 220 -11.13 24.45 12.48
C LEU A 220 -11.92 25.12 11.35
N LEU A 221 -13.24 24.98 11.34
CA LEU A 221 -14.16 25.54 10.36
C LEU A 221 -15.07 26.61 11.01
N PRO A 222 -15.42 27.69 10.28
CA PRO A 222 -16.39 28.67 10.77
C PRO A 222 -17.77 28.02 10.96
N MET A 223 -18.46 28.35 12.06
CA MET A 223 -19.80 27.80 12.41
C MET A 223 -20.89 28.08 11.38
N GLU A 224 -20.73 29.10 10.53
CA GLU A 224 -21.77 29.51 9.58
C GLU A 224 -21.70 28.72 8.26
N MET A 225 -22.03 27.43 8.27
CA MET A 225 -22.42 26.72 7.06
C MET A 225 -23.92 26.93 6.81
N LYS A 226 -24.25 27.94 5.98
CA LYS A 226 -25.64 28.33 5.71
C LYS A 226 -26.46 27.30 4.93
N ASN A 227 -25.82 26.35 4.25
CA ASN A 227 -26.49 25.33 3.44
C ASN A 227 -25.76 23.99 3.58
N TYR A 228 -26.49 22.96 4.02
CA TYR A 228 -26.04 21.59 3.91
C TYR A 228 -26.44 21.05 2.53
N PRO A 229 -25.50 20.73 1.63
CA PRO A 229 -25.86 20.06 0.40
C PRO A 229 -26.54 18.72 0.75
N PRO A 230 -27.59 18.30 0.01
CA PRO A 230 -28.15 16.97 0.19
C PRO A 230 -27.03 15.96 -0.04
N ILE A 231 -26.80 15.11 0.95
CA ILE A 231 -25.74 14.13 0.89
C ILE A 231 -26.31 12.88 0.23
N ASP A 232 -25.71 12.48 -0.88
CA ASP A 232 -25.99 11.19 -1.48
C ASP A 232 -25.23 10.10 -0.71
N LYS A 233 -25.95 9.04 -0.30
CA LYS A 233 -25.35 7.86 0.34
C LYS A 233 -24.41 7.10 -0.59
N SER A 234 -24.44 7.39 -1.89
CA SER A 234 -23.65 6.70 -2.90
C SER A 234 -22.16 6.68 -2.60
N VAL A 235 -21.56 7.76 -2.09
CA VAL A 235 -20.11 7.80 -1.79
C VAL A 235 -19.75 6.84 -0.66
N VAL A 236 -20.53 6.85 0.42
CA VAL A 236 -20.35 5.97 1.59
C VAL A 236 -20.49 4.50 1.17
N GLU A 237 -21.49 4.19 0.34
CA GLU A 237 -21.72 2.83 -0.16
C GLU A 237 -20.60 2.37 -1.12
N VAL A 238 -20.15 3.26 -2.00
CA VAL A 238 -19.03 2.97 -2.92
C VAL A 238 -17.72 2.76 -2.15
N ASP A 239 -17.44 3.53 -1.10
CA ASP A 239 -16.24 3.31 -0.28
C ASP A 239 -16.31 1.99 0.51
N LYS A 240 -17.49 1.58 1.00
CA LYS A 240 -17.66 0.24 1.62
C LYS A 240 -17.34 -0.87 0.63
N GLN A 241 -17.92 -0.78 -0.57
CA GLN A 241 -17.67 -1.75 -1.64
C GLN A 241 -16.21 -1.77 -2.06
N PHE A 242 -15.56 -0.60 -2.13
CA PHE A 242 -14.13 -0.48 -2.41
C PHE A 242 -13.29 -1.17 -1.32
N ARG A 243 -13.58 -0.91 -0.05
CA ARG A 243 -12.85 -1.52 1.08
C ARG A 243 -13.00 -3.04 1.09
N ASP A 244 -14.21 -3.55 0.88
CA ASP A 244 -14.45 -4.99 0.77
C ASP A 244 -13.70 -5.59 -0.43
N PHE A 245 -13.74 -4.92 -1.58
CA PHE A 245 -13.05 -5.35 -2.79
C PHE A 245 -11.53 -5.41 -2.61
N MET A 246 -10.95 -4.42 -1.93
CA MET A 246 -9.50 -4.30 -1.71
C MET A 246 -9.00 -5.05 -0.47
N GLY A 247 -9.88 -5.73 0.27
CA GLY A 247 -9.53 -6.37 1.55
C GLY A 247 -9.10 -5.37 2.63
N MET A 248 -9.64 -4.16 2.61
CA MET A 248 -9.43 -3.10 3.61
C MET A 248 -10.52 -3.13 4.69
N SER A 249 -10.93 -4.32 5.12
CA SER A 249 -12.04 -4.54 6.06
C SER A 249 -11.60 -4.58 7.54
N GLY A 250 -10.38 -4.10 7.84
CA GLY A 250 -9.84 -4.02 9.20
C GLY A 250 -10.43 -2.89 10.03
N THR A 251 -10.25 -2.96 11.35
CA THR A 251 -10.65 -1.86 12.24
C THR A 251 -9.66 -0.71 12.11
N HIS A 252 -10.18 0.52 12.08
CA HIS A 252 -9.36 1.73 12.24
C HIS A 252 -8.87 1.94 13.68
N LEU A 253 -9.33 1.09 14.61
CA LEU A 253 -9.01 1.10 16.02
C LEU A 253 -7.67 0.37 16.27
N GLY A 254 -6.80 1.02 17.05
CA GLY A 254 -5.39 0.65 17.20
C GLY A 254 -4.52 1.87 16.91
N SER A 255 -3.26 1.96 17.33
CA SER A 255 -2.29 0.94 17.72
C SER A 255 -1.78 1.14 19.15
N ASN A 256 -0.90 0.26 19.64
CA ASN A 256 -0.20 0.49 20.91
C ASN A 256 1.20 1.09 20.67
N ASN A 257 1.58 2.08 21.50
CA ASN A 257 2.95 2.56 21.57
C ASN A 257 3.33 2.95 23.01
N TRP A 258 4.41 2.36 23.55
CA TRP A 258 4.94 2.69 24.87
C TRP A 258 6.40 3.11 24.78
N VAL A 259 6.76 4.10 25.62
CA VAL A 259 8.15 4.51 25.84
C VAL A 259 8.44 4.49 27.33
N VAL A 260 9.43 3.69 27.72
CA VAL A 260 9.93 3.64 29.10
C VAL A 260 11.21 4.45 29.18
N ASN A 261 11.25 5.44 30.08
CA ASN A 261 12.46 6.21 30.34
C ASN A 261 13.58 5.30 30.89
N GLY A 262 14.83 5.55 30.49
CA GLY A 262 15.98 4.77 30.96
C GLY A 262 16.09 4.66 32.49
N LYS A 263 15.68 5.69 33.23
CA LYS A 263 15.62 5.68 34.71
C LYS A 263 14.68 4.61 35.30
N LYS A 264 13.75 4.10 34.49
CA LYS A 264 12.77 3.06 34.85
C LYS A 264 13.08 1.70 34.18
N SER A 265 14.24 1.56 33.55
CA SER A 265 14.66 0.34 32.85
C SER A 265 15.87 -0.30 33.55
N SER A 266 15.99 -1.64 33.49
CA SER A 266 17.15 -2.35 34.04
C SER A 266 18.44 -2.08 33.26
N SER A 267 18.35 -1.75 31.97
CA SER A 267 19.49 -1.42 31.11
C SER A 267 19.96 0.02 31.26
N SER A 268 19.25 0.86 32.01
CA SER A 268 19.43 2.32 32.04
C SER A 268 19.22 3.01 30.68
N LEU A 269 18.71 2.30 29.67
CA LEU A 269 18.43 2.81 28.33
C LEU A 269 16.92 2.87 28.05
N PRO A 270 16.43 3.83 27.25
CA PRO A 270 15.03 3.86 26.86
C PRO A 270 14.57 2.55 26.21
N ILE A 271 13.38 2.08 26.55
CA ILE A 271 12.72 0.93 25.91
C ILE A 271 11.51 1.46 25.15
N ILE A 272 11.40 1.10 23.88
CA ILE A 272 10.26 1.44 23.02
C ILE A 272 9.56 0.15 22.63
N ALA A 273 8.24 0.14 22.74
CA ALA A 273 7.37 -0.92 22.21
C ALA A 273 6.36 -0.26 21.26
N ASN A 274 6.31 -0.72 20.01
CA ASN A 274 5.31 -0.29 19.04
C ASN A 274 4.68 -1.52 18.40
N ASP A 275 3.36 -1.55 18.42
CA ASP A 275 2.54 -2.66 17.99
C ASP A 275 1.39 -2.11 17.14
N THR A 276 1.69 -1.93 15.84
CA THR A 276 0.77 -1.35 14.86
C THR A 276 -0.32 -2.33 14.49
N HIS A 277 -1.59 -1.91 14.53
CA HIS A 277 -2.73 -2.76 14.16
C HIS A 277 -3.26 -2.35 12.79
N LEU A 278 -3.09 -3.24 11.82
CA LEU A 278 -3.67 -3.12 10.47
C LEU A 278 -4.44 -4.41 10.17
N HIS A 279 -5.27 -4.37 9.12
CA HIS A 279 -5.95 -5.58 8.65
C HIS A 279 -4.94 -6.70 8.38
N PHE A 280 -5.26 -7.92 8.81
CA PHE A 280 -4.42 -9.08 8.57
C PHE A 280 -4.57 -9.52 7.11
N SER A 281 -3.55 -9.26 6.29
CA SER A 281 -3.52 -9.63 4.88
C SER A 281 -2.28 -10.43 4.53
N ALA A 282 -2.39 -11.26 3.49
CA ALA A 282 -1.27 -11.89 2.82
C ALA A 282 -1.26 -11.42 1.35
N PRO A 283 -0.27 -10.62 0.93
CA PRO A 283 0.89 -10.19 1.72
C PRO A 283 0.55 -9.05 2.71
N SER A 284 1.36 -8.92 3.77
CA SER A 284 1.18 -7.92 4.85
C SER A 284 1.42 -6.48 4.37
N ARG A 285 0.79 -5.47 4.98
CA ARG A 285 1.07 -4.05 4.67
C ARG A 285 2.54 -3.67 4.94
N TRP A 286 3.07 -4.13 6.08
CA TRP A 286 4.45 -3.89 6.47
C TRP A 286 5.43 -4.79 5.73
N TYR A 287 6.56 -4.22 5.36
CA TYR A 287 7.68 -4.91 4.75
C TYR A 287 8.96 -4.63 5.56
N ALA A 288 9.59 -5.68 6.10
CA ALA A 288 10.77 -5.53 6.92
C ALA A 288 12.02 -5.30 6.06
N VAL A 289 12.92 -4.41 6.49
CA VAL A 289 14.18 -4.14 5.79
C VAL A 289 15.25 -3.65 6.75
N VAL A 290 16.50 -3.94 6.40
CA VAL A 290 17.69 -3.33 6.98
C VAL A 290 18.42 -2.57 5.88
N ILE A 291 18.73 -1.29 6.10
CA ILE A 291 19.38 -0.43 5.11
C ILE A 291 20.61 0.23 5.71
N ARG A 292 21.73 0.12 5.00
CA ARG A 292 22.98 0.83 5.25
C ARG A 292 23.40 1.52 3.94
N GLY A 293 23.24 2.84 3.85
CA GLY A 293 23.71 3.57 2.67
C GLY A 293 23.66 5.09 2.81
N GLY A 294 24.77 5.76 2.47
CA GLY A 294 24.98 7.16 2.83
C GLY A 294 24.79 7.37 4.34
N ASP A 295 23.92 8.31 4.70
CA ASP A 295 23.56 8.59 6.09
C ASP A 295 22.49 7.63 6.65
N TRP A 296 21.90 6.75 5.82
CA TRP A 296 20.93 5.77 6.27
C TRP A 296 21.63 4.62 6.98
N ASN A 297 21.33 4.47 8.26
CA ASN A 297 21.65 3.30 9.06
C ASN A 297 20.40 2.88 9.82
N VAL A 298 19.42 2.33 9.09
CA VAL A 298 18.06 2.13 9.59
C VAL A 298 17.61 0.68 9.42
N GLU A 299 16.80 0.20 10.35
CA GLU A 299 16.11 -1.08 10.25
C GLU A 299 14.70 -0.96 10.82
N GLY A 300 13.75 -1.64 10.19
CA GLY A 300 12.35 -1.55 10.57
C GLY A 300 11.41 -1.95 9.45
N PHE A 301 10.26 -1.30 9.39
CA PHE A 301 9.17 -1.59 8.47
C PHE A 301 8.91 -0.42 7.51
N THR A 302 8.83 -0.75 6.22
CA THR A 302 8.43 0.14 5.12
C THR A 302 7.02 -0.22 4.65
N ILE A 303 6.46 0.63 3.78
CA ILE A 303 5.29 0.31 2.97
C ILE A 303 5.79 0.11 1.52
N PRO A 304 5.58 -1.06 0.90
CA PRO A 304 5.92 -1.28 -0.50
C PRO A 304 5.29 -0.20 -1.39
N GLY A 305 6.11 0.44 -2.21
CA GLY A 305 5.75 1.64 -2.97
C GLY A 305 6.27 2.95 -2.40
N THR A 306 6.91 2.95 -1.21
CA THR A 306 7.46 4.18 -0.60
C THR A 306 8.94 4.03 -0.20
N PRO A 307 9.79 5.07 -0.40
CA PRO A 307 11.21 5.03 -0.08
C PRO A 307 11.52 5.40 1.38
N ALA A 308 10.79 4.85 2.36
CA ALA A 308 10.96 5.23 3.76
C ALA A 308 10.66 4.10 4.76
N VAL A 309 11.45 4.04 5.83
CA VAL A 309 11.18 3.22 7.01
C VAL A 309 10.24 4.00 7.94
N VAL A 310 8.99 3.56 8.03
CA VAL A 310 7.91 4.26 8.75
C VAL A 310 7.97 3.98 10.25
N VAL A 311 8.30 2.74 10.63
CA VAL A 311 8.50 2.29 12.01
C VAL A 311 9.84 1.61 12.10
N GLY A 312 10.69 1.99 13.05
CA GLY A 312 12.00 1.37 13.12
C GLY A 312 12.97 2.03 14.08
N LYS A 313 14.25 1.79 13.82
CA LYS A 313 15.35 2.35 14.60
C LYS A 313 16.59 2.55 13.74
N ASN A 314 17.47 3.40 14.25
CA ASN A 314 18.83 3.54 13.76
C ASN A 314 19.82 3.38 14.93
N LYS A 315 21.09 3.72 14.70
CA LYS A 315 22.15 3.67 15.73
C LYS A 315 21.84 4.54 16.97
N ASN A 316 21.00 5.57 16.84
CA ASN A 316 20.85 6.63 17.84
C ASN A 316 19.44 6.71 18.44
N ILE A 317 18.40 6.41 17.67
CA ILE A 317 17.00 6.56 18.08
C ILE A 317 16.15 5.37 17.60
N SER A 318 14.97 5.22 18.21
CA SER A 318 13.90 4.37 17.69
C SER A 318 12.59 5.15 17.69
N TRP A 319 11.70 4.82 16.77
CA TRP A 319 10.41 5.47 16.62
C TRP A 319 9.34 4.45 16.24
N GLY A 320 8.12 4.77 16.63
CA GLY A 320 6.94 4.00 16.30
C GLY A 320 5.75 4.93 16.09
N VAL A 321 4.69 4.40 15.50
CA VAL A 321 3.50 5.17 15.14
C VAL A 321 2.24 4.52 15.69
N THR A 322 1.27 5.33 16.06
CA THR A 322 -0.10 4.91 16.35
C THR A 322 -1.07 5.87 15.67
N ASN A 323 -2.23 5.38 15.26
CA ASN A 323 -3.25 6.25 14.69
C ASN A 323 -3.84 7.13 15.81
N ILE A 324 -3.68 8.45 15.68
CA ILE A 324 -4.17 9.41 16.68
C ILE A 324 -5.62 9.83 16.41
N MET A 325 -6.13 9.63 15.19
CA MET A 325 -7.49 10.05 14.82
C MET A 325 -7.75 11.54 15.13
N LEU A 326 -6.77 12.41 14.92
CA LEU A 326 -6.81 13.81 15.37
C LEU A 326 -7.67 14.72 14.47
N ASP A 327 -7.75 14.40 13.17
CA ASP A 327 -8.60 15.06 12.17
C ASP A 327 -9.76 14.12 11.77
N ASP A 328 -10.07 13.16 12.64
CA ASP A 328 -11.11 12.14 12.55
C ASP A 328 -12.33 12.47 13.44
#